data_AF-A0A8I6GL53-F1
#
_entry.id   AF-A0A8I6GL53-F1
#
_cell.length_a   1.000
_cell.length_b   1.000
_cell.length_c   1.000
_cell.angle_alpha   90.00
_cell.angle_beta   90.00
_cell.angle_gamma   90.00
#
_symmetry.space_group_name_H-M   'P 1'
#
loop_
_entity.id
_entity.type
_entity.pdbx_description
1 polymer ?
#
loop_
_entity_poly.entity_id
_entity_poly.type
_entity_poly.pdbx_seq_one_letter_code
_entity_poly.pdbx_strand_id
1 'polypeptide(L)'
;MALGRRERAQSRDSKTSRGAALCERLQGGEETLPVLWDLTATMNEVKESLRSIEQKYKLFQQQQFTFIAALEHCRENAHDKIRPISSIEQVQSYMEHYCNNSTDRRILLMFMDICSELNKLCQHFEALHSGTPVTNSLLEKCKTLVSQSNDLSILRAKYPHDVVNHLSCDEARNHYGGVVSLIPIVLDLMKEWIAHSEKLPRKVLQHVSEILGNLATPAPAATSPAQTTVTQKWLGKHKYRQLAKESLKPSSKNKASLKPPWRPPGGKL
;
A
#
# COMPACT_ATOMS: atom_id res chain seq x y z
N MET A 1 70.33 -61.08 -43.65
CA MET A 1 69.09 -60.29 -43.83
C MET A 1 69.01 -59.27 -42.69
N ALA A 2 68.41 -58.08 -42.78
CA ALA A 2 68.18 -57.16 -43.90
C ALA A 2 67.54 -55.88 -43.33
N LEU A 3 68.02 -54.67 -43.72
CA LEU A 3 67.32 -53.37 -43.58
C LEU A 3 67.08 -52.86 -42.13
N GLY A 4 66.86 -51.57 -41.83
CA GLY A 4 66.99 -50.34 -42.61
C GLY A 4 66.16 -49.16 -42.03
N ARG A 5 66.50 -47.91 -42.43
CA ARG A 5 65.75 -46.62 -42.28
C ARG A 5 65.65 -46.00 -40.85
N ARG A 6 65.73 -44.66 -40.63
CA ARG A 6 64.92 -43.47 -41.08
C ARG A 6 63.51 -43.52 -40.44
N GLU A 7 62.91 -42.51 -39.78
CA GLU A 7 62.83 -41.02 -39.89
C GLU A 7 62.61 -40.38 -38.48
N ARG A 8 62.81 -39.09 -38.14
CA ARG A 8 62.45 -37.73 -38.64
C ARG A 8 61.07 -37.16 -38.19
N ALA A 9 61.12 -36.20 -37.25
CA ALA A 9 60.28 -34.99 -37.06
C ALA A 9 58.79 -35.03 -36.60
N GLN A 10 58.51 -34.24 -35.53
CA GLN A 10 57.42 -33.26 -35.27
C GLN A 10 57.48 -32.88 -33.77
N SER A 11 57.50 -31.63 -33.27
CA SER A 11 57.09 -30.28 -33.68
C SER A 11 55.59 -29.97 -33.57
N ARG A 12 55.26 -28.90 -32.81
CA ARG A 12 53.92 -28.38 -32.40
C ARG A 12 53.29 -29.17 -31.23
N ASP A 13 52.54 -28.59 -30.29
CA ASP A 13 51.93 -27.25 -30.23
C ASP A 13 52.07 -26.54 -28.87
N SER A 14 52.21 -25.21 -28.89
CA SER A 14 52.11 -24.34 -27.70
C SER A 14 50.96 -23.36 -27.87
N LYS A 15 49.69 -23.80 -27.76
CA LYS A 15 48.52 -22.90 -27.94
C LYS A 15 47.14 -23.41 -27.45
N THR A 16 47.02 -23.95 -26.23
CA THR A 16 45.68 -24.36 -25.70
C THR A 16 45.46 -24.12 -24.19
N SER A 17 45.79 -22.92 -23.67
CA SER A 17 45.48 -22.55 -22.27
C SER A 17 45.02 -21.10 -22.09
N ARG A 18 44.36 -20.52 -23.10
CA ARG A 18 43.72 -19.20 -23.01
C ARG A 18 42.26 -19.14 -23.51
N GLY A 19 41.71 -20.26 -23.99
CA GLY A 19 40.31 -20.35 -24.45
C GLY A 19 39.30 -20.68 -23.35
N ALA A 20 39.70 -21.41 -22.30
CA ALA A 20 38.76 -21.90 -21.27
C ALA A 20 38.30 -20.80 -20.30
N ALA A 21 39.17 -19.86 -19.95
CA ALA A 21 38.90 -18.83 -18.93
C ALA A 21 38.00 -17.67 -19.41
N LEU A 22 37.47 -17.71 -20.63
CA LEU A 22 36.56 -16.68 -21.16
C LEU A 22 35.08 -17.12 -21.23
N CYS A 23 34.78 -18.43 -21.16
CA CYS A 23 33.39 -18.92 -21.18
C CYS A 23 32.69 -18.79 -19.82
N GLU A 24 33.40 -18.89 -18.69
CA GLU A 24 32.78 -18.81 -17.36
C GLU A 24 32.37 -17.39 -16.93
N ARG A 25 32.69 -16.35 -17.71
CA ARG A 25 32.34 -14.95 -17.39
C ARG A 25 31.09 -14.40 -18.09
N LEU A 26 30.37 -15.22 -18.84
CA LEU A 26 29.14 -14.82 -19.54
C LEU A 26 27.86 -15.51 -19.04
N GLN A 27 27.93 -16.33 -17.98
CA GLN A 27 26.74 -16.99 -17.38
C GLN A 27 26.10 -16.22 -16.21
N GLY A 28 26.62 -15.05 -15.82
CA GLY A 28 26.08 -14.23 -14.73
C GLY A 28 25.00 -13.20 -15.12
N GLY A 29 24.48 -13.26 -16.36
CA GLY A 29 23.60 -12.22 -16.91
C GLY A 29 22.10 -12.54 -16.95
N GLU A 30 21.70 -13.80 -16.79
CA GLU A 30 20.35 -14.27 -17.14
C GLU A 30 19.41 -14.46 -15.93
N GLU A 31 19.94 -14.49 -14.70
CA GLU A 31 19.15 -14.76 -13.48
C GLU A 31 18.33 -13.55 -12.98
N THR A 32 18.61 -12.32 -13.45
CA THR A 32 17.92 -11.11 -12.95
C THR A 32 16.57 -10.85 -13.62
N LEU A 33 16.36 -11.34 -14.85
CA LEU A 33 15.09 -11.16 -15.56
C LEU A 33 13.96 -12.04 -14.98
N PRO A 34 14.19 -13.32 -14.61
CA PRO A 34 13.21 -14.15 -13.92
C PRO A 34 12.66 -13.51 -12.64
N VAL A 35 13.56 -13.16 -11.72
CA VAL A 35 13.20 -12.60 -10.40
C VAL A 35 12.44 -11.27 -10.52
N LEU A 36 12.70 -10.48 -11.56
CA LEU A 36 12.01 -9.21 -11.79
C LEU A 36 10.57 -9.39 -12.30
N TRP A 37 10.28 -10.38 -13.15
CA TRP A 37 8.90 -10.64 -13.56
C TRP A 37 8.08 -11.24 -12.41
N ASP A 38 8.66 -12.16 -11.63
CA ASP A 38 8.04 -12.72 -10.42
C ASP A 38 7.66 -11.61 -9.42
N LEU A 39 8.60 -10.70 -9.11
CA LEU A 39 8.36 -9.60 -8.18
C LEU A 39 7.31 -8.59 -8.68
N THR A 40 7.19 -8.40 -10.00
CA THR A 40 6.16 -7.52 -10.57
C THR A 40 4.79 -8.20 -10.66
N ALA A 41 4.74 -9.51 -10.94
CA ALA A 41 3.50 -10.29 -10.94
C ALA A 41 2.89 -10.37 -9.52
N THR A 42 3.70 -10.74 -8.53
CA THR A 42 3.28 -10.82 -7.11
C THR A 42 2.88 -9.46 -6.54
N MET A 43 3.58 -8.37 -6.88
CA MET A 43 3.15 -7.00 -6.52
C MET A 43 1.81 -6.63 -7.16
N ASN A 44 1.53 -7.06 -8.40
CA ASN A 44 0.25 -6.80 -9.06
C ASN A 44 -0.90 -7.59 -8.40
N GLU A 45 -0.67 -8.84 -8.00
CA GLU A 45 -1.63 -9.66 -7.25
C GLU A 45 -1.99 -8.99 -5.90
N VAL A 46 -0.99 -8.56 -5.14
CA VAL A 46 -1.15 -7.80 -3.89
C VAL A 46 -1.97 -6.52 -4.10
N LYS A 47 -1.73 -5.79 -5.20
CA LYS A 47 -2.49 -4.59 -5.57
C LYS A 47 -3.92 -4.87 -6.04
N GLU A 48 -4.20 -6.07 -6.57
CA GLU A 48 -5.56 -6.49 -6.92
C GLU A 48 -6.34 -6.97 -5.68
N SER A 49 -5.67 -7.72 -4.79
CA SER A 49 -6.21 -8.10 -3.49
C SER A 49 -6.66 -6.87 -2.68
N LEU A 50 -5.79 -5.85 -2.55
CA LEU A 50 -6.17 -4.59 -1.88
C LEU A 50 -7.39 -3.93 -2.54
N ARG A 51 -7.45 -3.88 -3.88
CA ARG A 51 -8.60 -3.30 -4.62
C ARG A 51 -9.90 -4.10 -4.40
N SER A 52 -9.83 -5.42 -4.27
CA SER A 52 -10.97 -6.26 -3.91
C SER A 52 -11.48 -5.96 -2.51
N ILE A 53 -10.57 -5.82 -1.53
CA ILE A 53 -10.92 -5.45 -0.15
C ILE A 53 -11.52 -4.03 -0.11
N GLU A 54 -10.99 -3.06 -0.87
CA GLU A 54 -11.59 -1.72 -0.98
C GLU A 54 -13.02 -1.75 -1.55
N GLN A 55 -13.31 -2.63 -2.51
CA GLN A 55 -14.65 -2.80 -3.07
C GLN A 55 -15.61 -3.40 -2.02
N LYS A 56 -15.18 -4.43 -1.29
CA LYS A 56 -15.95 -5.00 -0.17
C LYS A 56 -16.18 -3.97 0.94
N TYR A 57 -15.17 -3.19 1.30
CA TYR A 57 -15.30 -2.12 2.28
C TYR A 57 -16.28 -1.03 1.83
N LYS A 58 -16.33 -0.65 0.54
CA LYS A 58 -17.35 0.28 0.03
C LYS A 58 -18.78 -0.25 0.22
N LEU A 59 -19.01 -1.54 -0.03
CA LEU A 59 -20.32 -2.19 0.21
C LEU A 59 -20.65 -2.28 1.71
N PHE A 60 -19.65 -2.57 2.55
CA PHE A 60 -19.80 -2.55 4.01
C PHE A 60 -20.11 -1.14 4.53
N GLN A 61 -19.43 -0.11 4.03
CA GLN A 61 -19.63 1.29 4.40
C GLN A 61 -21.05 1.77 4.08
N GLN A 62 -21.62 1.36 2.94
CA GLN A 62 -23.03 1.60 2.60
C GLN A 62 -24.02 0.96 3.57
N GLN A 63 -23.65 -0.17 4.18
CA GLN A 63 -24.46 -0.93 5.15
C GLN A 63 -24.03 -0.68 6.60
N GLN A 64 -23.21 0.35 6.87
CA GLN A 64 -22.64 0.53 8.20
C GLN A 64 -23.68 0.87 9.27
N PHE A 65 -24.80 1.51 8.90
CA PHE A 65 -25.95 1.65 9.80
C PHE A 65 -26.47 0.29 10.28
N THR A 66 -26.63 -0.68 9.37
CA THR A 66 -27.02 -2.05 9.70
C THR A 66 -25.99 -2.75 10.58
N PHE A 67 -24.69 -2.51 10.35
CA PHE A 67 -23.62 -3.03 11.22
C PHE A 67 -23.74 -2.51 12.65
N ILE A 68 -24.01 -1.21 12.82
CA ILE A 68 -24.20 -0.59 14.13
C ILE A 68 -25.45 -1.15 14.83
N ALA A 69 -26.59 -1.23 14.14
CA ALA A 69 -27.81 -1.81 14.69
C ALA A 69 -27.63 -3.28 15.11
N ALA A 70 -26.92 -4.07 14.31
CA ALA A 70 -26.56 -5.45 14.63
C ALA A 70 -25.73 -5.55 15.93
N LEU A 71 -24.74 -4.67 16.09
CA LEU A 71 -23.93 -4.59 17.32
C LEU A 71 -24.76 -4.15 18.53
N GLU A 72 -25.69 -3.22 18.35
CA GLU A 72 -26.61 -2.78 19.40
C GLU A 72 -27.55 -3.91 19.87
N HIS A 73 -28.20 -4.62 18.94
CA HIS A 73 -29.02 -5.80 19.27
C HIS A 73 -28.21 -6.88 19.99
N CYS A 74 -26.98 -7.15 19.54
CA CYS A 74 -26.12 -8.13 20.21
C CYS A 74 -25.73 -7.70 21.63
N ARG A 75 -25.42 -6.41 21.85
CA ARG A 75 -25.13 -5.86 23.19
C ARG A 75 -26.35 -5.90 24.11
N GLU A 76 -27.55 -5.68 23.58
CA GLU A 76 -28.80 -5.83 24.33
C GLU A 76 -29.01 -7.28 24.78
N ASN A 77 -28.87 -8.24 23.86
CA ASN A 77 -28.97 -9.67 24.14
C ASN A 77 -27.87 -10.17 25.11
N ALA A 78 -26.67 -9.58 25.06
CA ALA A 78 -25.57 -9.86 25.99
C ALA A 78 -25.65 -9.09 27.32
N HIS A 79 -26.63 -8.20 27.46
CA HIS A 79 -26.78 -7.26 28.58
C HIS A 79 -25.54 -6.34 28.83
N ASP A 80 -24.75 -6.08 27.79
CA ASP A 80 -23.50 -5.30 27.85
C ASP A 80 -23.62 -3.91 27.21
N LYS A 81 -24.63 -3.16 27.68
CA LYS A 81 -24.95 -1.82 27.17
C LYS A 81 -23.99 -0.72 27.65
N ILE A 82 -23.07 -1.01 28.57
CA ILE A 82 -22.19 0.00 29.21
C ILE A 82 -20.77 -0.02 28.64
N ARG A 83 -20.24 -1.19 28.24
CA ARG A 83 -18.86 -1.28 27.76
C ARG A 83 -18.75 -0.94 26.27
N PRO A 84 -17.65 -0.33 25.82
CA PRO A 84 -17.36 -0.15 24.41
C PRO A 84 -17.13 -1.51 23.73
N ILE A 85 -17.21 -1.53 22.40
CA ILE A 85 -16.72 -2.67 21.62
C ILE A 85 -15.25 -2.41 21.29
N SER A 86 -14.37 -3.17 21.94
CA SER A 86 -12.93 -2.91 21.98
C SER A 86 -12.09 -3.89 21.15
N SER A 87 -12.62 -5.00 20.64
CA SER A 87 -11.83 -5.94 19.82
C SER A 87 -12.65 -6.64 18.74
N ILE A 88 -11.96 -7.25 17.76
CA ILE A 88 -12.58 -8.07 16.71
C ILE A 88 -13.14 -9.36 17.33
N GLU A 89 -12.42 -9.94 18.28
CA GLU A 89 -12.85 -11.11 19.07
C GLU A 89 -14.18 -10.85 19.81
N GLN A 90 -14.39 -9.64 20.34
CA GLN A 90 -15.68 -9.27 20.96
C GLN A 90 -16.82 -9.21 19.93
N VAL A 91 -16.56 -8.70 18.72
CA VAL A 91 -17.54 -8.72 17.62
C VAL A 91 -17.87 -10.17 17.21
N GLN A 92 -16.87 -11.04 17.14
CA GLN A 92 -17.05 -12.47 16.88
C GLN A 92 -17.89 -13.14 17.99
N SER A 93 -17.55 -12.91 19.25
CA SER A 93 -18.30 -13.45 20.39
C SER A 93 -19.77 -13.01 20.38
N TYR A 94 -20.05 -11.75 20.02
CA TYR A 94 -21.40 -11.23 19.83
C TYR A 94 -22.14 -11.94 18.68
N MET A 95 -21.49 -12.09 17.53
CA MET A 95 -22.04 -12.77 16.36
C MET A 95 -22.35 -14.26 16.61
N GLU A 96 -21.55 -14.94 17.43
CA GLU A 96 -21.69 -16.38 17.71
C GLU A 96 -22.71 -16.70 18.80
N HIS A 97 -22.78 -15.88 19.87
CA HIS A 97 -23.55 -16.21 21.07
C HIS A 97 -24.78 -15.34 21.30
N TYR A 98 -24.86 -14.15 20.67
CA TYR A 98 -25.88 -13.14 20.97
C TYR A 98 -26.60 -12.59 19.72
N CYS A 99 -26.28 -13.10 18.53
CA CYS A 99 -26.85 -12.66 17.25
C CYS A 99 -27.86 -13.66 16.67
N ASN A 100 -29.15 -13.47 16.95
CA ASN A 100 -30.23 -14.34 16.47
C ASN A 100 -30.81 -13.96 15.10
N ASN A 101 -30.52 -12.75 14.60
CA ASN A 101 -31.06 -12.21 13.36
C ASN A 101 -30.11 -12.49 12.18
N SER A 102 -30.63 -13.00 11.06
CA SER A 102 -29.85 -13.35 9.88
C SER A 102 -29.30 -12.15 9.11
N THR A 103 -30.01 -11.00 9.13
CA THR A 103 -29.54 -9.73 8.56
C THR A 103 -28.35 -9.20 9.36
N ASP A 104 -28.48 -9.21 10.69
CA ASP A 104 -27.44 -8.78 11.62
C ASP A 104 -26.21 -9.68 11.48
N ARG A 105 -26.40 -11.01 11.48
CA ARG A 105 -25.32 -11.98 11.28
C ARG A 105 -24.61 -11.79 9.94
N ARG A 106 -25.33 -11.46 8.86
CA ARG A 106 -24.73 -11.19 7.54
C ARG A 106 -23.81 -9.98 7.55
N ILE A 107 -24.18 -8.88 8.22
CA ILE A 107 -23.34 -7.67 8.23
C ILE A 107 -22.17 -7.80 9.22
N LEU A 108 -22.34 -8.52 10.32
CA LEU A 108 -21.24 -8.89 11.23
C LEU A 108 -20.22 -9.80 10.52
N LEU A 109 -20.68 -10.81 9.76
CA LEU A 109 -19.81 -11.64 8.91
C LEU A 109 -19.03 -10.80 7.89
N MET A 110 -19.67 -9.83 7.23
CA MET A 110 -18.98 -8.96 6.27
C MET A 110 -17.82 -8.17 6.91
N PHE A 111 -17.97 -7.73 8.16
CA PHE A 111 -16.87 -7.12 8.92
C PHE A 111 -15.75 -8.12 9.21
N MET A 112 -16.10 -9.33 9.67
CA MET A 112 -15.15 -10.40 9.99
C MET A 112 -14.36 -10.86 8.75
N ASP A 113 -15.04 -11.02 7.61
CA ASP A 113 -14.44 -11.39 6.32
C ASP A 113 -13.43 -10.34 5.85
N ILE A 114 -13.77 -9.05 5.93
CA ILE A 114 -12.85 -7.96 5.61
C ILE A 114 -11.63 -7.99 6.54
N CYS A 115 -11.81 -8.17 7.85
CA CYS A 115 -10.68 -8.26 8.79
C CYS A 115 -9.78 -9.48 8.48
N SER A 116 -10.38 -10.62 8.12
CA SER A 116 -9.67 -11.84 7.70
C SER A 116 -8.85 -11.61 6.42
N GLU A 117 -9.42 -10.94 5.43
CA GLU A 117 -8.73 -10.60 4.17
C GLU A 117 -7.60 -9.57 4.38
N LEU A 118 -7.79 -8.58 5.24
CA LEU A 118 -6.72 -7.65 5.64
C LEU A 118 -5.57 -8.39 6.32
N ASN A 119 -5.84 -9.36 7.19
CA ASN A 119 -4.80 -10.17 7.83
C ASN A 119 -4.04 -11.05 6.82
N LYS A 120 -4.74 -11.69 5.87
CA LYS A 120 -4.11 -12.44 4.76
C LYS A 120 -3.24 -11.54 3.89
N LEU A 121 -3.71 -10.32 3.60
CA LEU A 121 -2.92 -9.34 2.83
C LEU A 121 -1.65 -8.91 3.59
N CYS A 122 -1.66 -8.87 4.93
CA CYS A 122 -0.44 -8.69 5.72
C CYS A 122 0.57 -9.83 5.50
N GLN A 123 0.11 -11.08 5.50
CA GLN A 123 0.96 -12.26 5.23
C GLN A 123 1.55 -12.21 3.81
N HIS A 124 0.78 -11.76 2.82
CA HIS A 124 1.28 -11.57 1.45
C HIS A 124 2.34 -10.45 1.37
N PHE A 125 2.23 -9.38 2.16
CA PHE A 125 3.27 -8.35 2.25
C PHE A 125 4.57 -8.88 2.87
N GLU A 126 4.51 -9.76 3.88
CA GLU A 126 5.68 -10.39 4.49
C GLU A 126 6.42 -11.30 3.50
N ALA A 127 5.67 -12.08 2.71
CA ALA A 127 6.24 -12.98 1.70
C ALA A 127 6.92 -12.25 0.53
N LEU A 128 6.57 -10.98 0.28
CA LEU A 128 6.99 -10.27 -0.93
C LEU A 128 8.45 -9.78 -0.90
N HIS A 129 8.92 -9.27 0.24
CA HIS A 129 10.33 -8.89 0.46
C HIS A 129 10.63 -8.66 1.94
N SER A 130 11.91 -8.78 2.32
CA SER A 130 12.43 -8.55 3.69
C SER A 130 12.21 -7.14 4.25
N GLY A 131 11.66 -6.24 3.43
CA GLY A 131 11.24 -4.92 3.84
C GLY A 131 12.34 -3.87 3.92
N THR A 132 11.88 -2.66 4.20
CA THR A 132 12.65 -1.56 4.76
C THR A 132 12.15 -1.29 6.18
N PRO A 133 12.90 -0.57 7.04
CA PRO A 133 12.40 -0.19 8.37
C PRO A 133 11.03 0.52 8.35
N VAL A 134 10.74 1.27 7.27
CA VAL A 134 9.45 1.96 7.09
C VAL A 134 8.33 0.96 6.76
N THR A 135 8.52 0.11 5.73
CA THR A 135 7.49 -0.86 5.34
C THR A 135 7.25 -1.90 6.44
N ASN A 136 8.29 -2.28 7.19
CA ASN A 136 8.16 -3.20 8.32
C ASN A 136 7.39 -2.53 9.47
N SER A 137 7.68 -1.26 9.81
CA SER A 137 6.88 -0.54 10.82
C SER A 137 5.40 -0.37 10.42
N LEU A 138 5.10 -0.16 9.14
CA LEU A 138 3.72 -0.13 8.63
C LEU A 138 3.06 -1.51 8.75
N LEU A 139 3.78 -2.58 8.39
CA LEU A 139 3.28 -3.94 8.40
C LEU A 139 3.02 -4.48 9.82
N GLU A 140 3.91 -4.20 10.78
CA GLU A 140 3.67 -4.51 12.20
C GLU A 140 2.44 -3.78 12.75
N LYS A 141 2.22 -2.51 12.37
CA LYS A 141 1.01 -1.77 12.74
C LYS A 141 -0.25 -2.41 12.14
N CYS A 142 -0.23 -2.79 10.87
CA CYS A 142 -1.34 -3.48 10.22
C CYS A 142 -1.68 -4.79 10.95
N LYS A 143 -0.69 -5.67 11.16
CA LYS A 143 -0.85 -6.95 11.88
C LYS A 143 -1.39 -6.76 13.29
N THR A 144 -0.86 -5.78 14.02
CA THR A 144 -1.33 -5.45 15.38
C THR A 144 -2.81 -5.04 15.35
N LEU A 145 -3.20 -4.15 14.43
CA LEU A 145 -4.57 -3.65 14.33
C LEU A 145 -5.60 -4.73 13.94
N VAL A 146 -5.24 -5.66 13.06
CA VAL A 146 -6.14 -6.75 12.61
C VAL A 146 -6.06 -8.02 13.47
N SER A 147 -5.22 -8.02 14.51
CA SER A 147 -5.18 -9.10 15.50
C SER A 147 -6.50 -9.15 16.28
N GLN A 148 -7.04 -10.36 16.48
CA GLN A 148 -8.38 -10.55 17.02
C GLN A 148 -8.58 -9.90 18.40
N SER A 149 -7.57 -10.02 19.26
CA SER A 149 -7.56 -9.55 20.66
C SER A 149 -6.99 -8.14 20.85
N ASN A 150 -6.66 -7.42 19.78
CA ASN A 150 -6.10 -6.06 19.89
C ASN A 150 -7.15 -5.07 20.40
N ASP A 151 -6.72 -4.14 21.28
CA ASP A 151 -7.59 -3.08 21.77
C ASP A 151 -7.74 -1.95 20.73
N LEU A 152 -8.98 -1.75 20.32
CA LEU A 152 -9.46 -0.73 19.38
C LEU A 152 -10.08 0.47 20.13
N SER A 153 -10.15 0.45 21.46
CA SER A 153 -10.82 1.47 22.28
C SER A 153 -10.37 2.89 21.95
N ILE A 154 -9.08 3.11 21.68
CA ILE A 154 -8.48 4.41 21.34
C ILE A 154 -8.47 4.72 19.82
N LEU A 155 -8.81 3.78 18.96
CA LEU A 155 -8.61 3.88 17.52
C LEU A 155 -9.63 4.81 16.86
N ARG A 156 -9.19 5.95 16.30
CA ARG A 156 -10.09 6.94 15.68
C ARG A 156 -9.60 7.37 14.30
N ALA A 157 -10.33 6.97 13.26
CA ALA A 157 -10.13 7.43 11.90
C ALA A 157 -10.65 8.85 11.75
N LYS A 158 -10.21 9.56 10.69
CA LYS A 158 -10.90 10.78 10.24
C LYS A 158 -12.18 10.40 9.50
N TYR A 159 -13.12 9.86 10.25
CA TYR A 159 -14.40 9.39 9.74
C TYR A 159 -15.24 10.59 9.26
N PRO A 160 -15.76 10.61 8.02
CA PRO A 160 -16.70 11.64 7.60
C PRO A 160 -18.01 11.43 8.37
N HIS A 161 -18.21 12.24 9.41
CA HIS A 161 -19.36 12.14 10.32
C HIS A 161 -20.71 12.19 9.59
N ASP A 162 -20.74 12.76 8.38
CA ASP A 162 -21.90 12.85 7.50
C ASP A 162 -22.41 11.49 6.96
N VAL A 163 -21.57 10.43 6.95
CA VAL A 163 -21.95 9.09 6.46
C VAL A 163 -22.68 8.27 7.55
N VAL A 164 -22.45 8.58 8.83
CA VAL A 164 -23.12 7.93 9.97
C VAL A 164 -24.06 8.96 10.62
N ASN A 165 -25.07 9.35 9.85
CA ASN A 165 -25.95 10.48 10.18
C ASN A 165 -27.00 10.18 11.28
N HIS A 166 -26.87 9.04 11.98
CA HIS A 166 -27.86 8.53 12.95
C HIS A 166 -27.27 7.96 14.26
N LEU A 167 -25.95 7.80 14.41
CA LEU A 167 -25.39 7.62 15.76
C LEU A 167 -25.29 8.97 16.44
N SER A 168 -25.51 9.01 17.76
CA SER A 168 -25.10 10.17 18.53
C SER A 168 -23.57 10.34 18.47
N CYS A 169 -23.12 11.59 18.63
CA CYS A 169 -21.69 11.89 18.73
C CYS A 169 -21.00 11.16 19.89
N ASP A 170 -21.76 10.70 20.91
CA ASP A 170 -21.25 9.90 22.00
C ASP A 170 -21.03 8.44 21.56
N GLU A 171 -22.05 7.77 21.03
CA GLU A 171 -21.95 6.36 20.60
C GLU A 171 -20.88 6.15 19.52
N ALA A 172 -20.84 7.04 18.52
CA ALA A 172 -19.84 7.01 17.46
C ALA A 172 -18.41 7.27 18.01
N ARG A 173 -18.27 8.02 19.11
CA ARG A 173 -16.96 8.34 19.69
C ARG A 173 -16.51 7.35 20.76
N ASN A 174 -17.43 6.80 21.55
CA ASN A 174 -17.15 6.12 22.81
C ASN A 174 -17.47 4.62 22.75
N HIS A 175 -18.46 4.18 21.96
CA HIS A 175 -18.91 2.79 21.95
C HIS A 175 -18.48 2.00 20.71
N TYR A 176 -18.64 2.58 19.53
CA TYR A 176 -18.40 1.90 18.24
C TYR A 176 -17.23 2.48 17.44
N GLY A 177 -16.66 3.61 17.88
CA GLY A 177 -15.64 4.36 17.13
C GLY A 177 -14.40 3.54 16.79
N GLY A 178 -13.99 2.62 17.67
CA GLY A 178 -12.84 1.73 17.46
C GLY A 178 -13.04 0.79 16.27
N VAL A 179 -14.06 -0.08 16.35
CA VAL A 179 -14.40 -1.05 15.30
C VAL A 179 -14.74 -0.39 13.96
N VAL A 180 -15.44 0.76 13.97
CA VAL A 180 -15.75 1.54 12.76
C VAL A 180 -14.49 2.16 12.13
N SER A 181 -13.49 2.51 12.94
CA SER A 181 -12.23 3.11 12.47
C SER A 181 -11.20 2.11 11.97
N LEU A 182 -11.33 0.82 12.33
CA LEU A 182 -10.34 -0.22 12.03
C LEU A 182 -10.04 -0.34 10.54
N ILE A 183 -11.06 -0.70 9.75
CA ILE A 183 -10.89 -0.99 8.32
C ILE A 183 -10.31 0.22 7.54
N PRO A 184 -10.82 1.46 7.66
CA PRO A 184 -10.24 2.58 6.91
C PRO A 184 -8.80 2.90 7.29
N ILE A 185 -8.41 2.79 8.57
CA ILE A 185 -7.01 3.02 9.00
C ILE A 185 -6.09 1.95 8.44
N VAL A 186 -6.48 0.67 8.50
CA VAL A 186 -5.65 -0.41 7.95
C VAL A 186 -5.53 -0.27 6.44
N LEU A 187 -6.61 0.05 5.72
CA LEU A 187 -6.55 0.30 4.27
C LEU A 187 -5.59 1.45 3.90
N ASP A 188 -5.55 2.52 4.67
CA ASP A 188 -4.62 3.64 4.44
C ASP A 188 -3.17 3.25 4.71
N LEU A 189 -2.90 2.50 5.80
CA LEU A 189 -1.56 1.95 6.08
C LEU A 189 -1.07 0.99 5.00
N MET A 190 -1.96 0.16 4.43
CA MET A 190 -1.64 -0.75 3.34
C MET A 190 -1.34 -0.03 2.02
N LYS A 191 -2.06 1.07 1.72
CA LYS A 191 -1.73 1.95 0.59
C LYS A 191 -0.38 2.62 0.77
N GLU A 192 -0.09 3.09 1.98
CA GLU A 192 1.22 3.66 2.33
C GLU A 192 2.32 2.61 2.16
N TRP A 193 2.10 1.37 2.63
CA TRP A 193 3.03 0.25 2.44
C TRP A 193 3.34 0.04 0.95
N ILE A 194 2.32 -0.07 0.08
CA ILE A 194 2.52 -0.25 -1.36
C ILE A 194 3.27 0.94 -1.97
N ALA A 195 2.90 2.17 -1.61
CA ALA A 195 3.57 3.38 -2.08
C ALA A 195 5.03 3.52 -1.60
N HIS A 196 5.43 2.83 -0.53
CA HIS A 196 6.82 2.70 -0.09
C HIS A 196 7.54 1.52 -0.78
N SER A 197 6.88 0.37 -0.88
CA SER A 197 7.42 -0.82 -1.56
C SER A 197 7.66 -0.57 -3.05
N GLU A 198 6.80 0.13 -3.79
CA GLU A 198 7.03 0.49 -5.20
C GLU A 198 8.26 1.40 -5.43
N LYS A 199 8.74 2.11 -4.40
CA LYS A 199 9.97 2.91 -4.48
C LYS A 199 11.23 2.04 -4.34
N LEU A 200 11.10 0.81 -3.85
CA LEU A 200 12.23 -0.10 -3.61
C LEU A 200 12.75 -0.75 -4.92
N PRO A 201 11.91 -1.36 -5.79
CA PRO A 201 12.34 -1.82 -7.12
C PRO A 201 12.98 -0.72 -7.96
N ARG A 202 12.49 0.53 -7.88
CA ARG A 202 13.06 1.65 -8.64
C ARG A 202 14.50 1.97 -8.24
N LYS A 203 14.85 1.85 -6.95
CA LYS A 203 16.21 2.05 -6.45
C LYS A 203 17.14 0.91 -6.87
N VAL A 204 16.66 -0.34 -6.80
CA VAL A 204 17.41 -1.51 -7.28
C VAL A 204 17.65 -1.39 -8.79
N LEU A 205 16.63 -1.02 -9.57
CA LEU A 205 16.73 -0.84 -11.01
C LEU A 205 17.64 0.34 -11.41
N GLN A 206 17.63 1.44 -10.65
CA GLN A 206 18.60 2.52 -10.83
C GLN A 206 20.02 2.07 -10.54
N HIS A 207 20.26 1.35 -9.44
CA HIS A 207 21.59 0.83 -9.10
C HIS A 207 22.12 -0.15 -10.16
N VAL A 208 21.25 -1.01 -10.71
CA VAL A 208 21.60 -1.90 -11.84
C VAL A 208 21.89 -1.10 -13.11
N SER A 209 21.11 -0.05 -13.41
CA SER A 209 21.35 0.85 -14.55
C SER A 209 22.64 1.67 -14.39
N GLU A 210 22.99 2.09 -13.17
CA GLU A 210 24.24 2.79 -12.86
C GLU A 210 25.45 1.84 -12.97
N ILE A 211 25.34 0.60 -12.51
CA ILE A 211 26.39 -0.42 -12.68
C ILE A 211 26.62 -0.73 -14.18
N LEU A 212 25.54 -0.94 -14.95
CA LEU A 212 25.63 -1.17 -16.39
C LEU A 212 26.13 0.06 -17.16
N GLY A 213 25.73 1.26 -16.75
CA GLY A 213 26.23 2.52 -17.33
C GLY A 213 27.72 2.75 -17.06
N ASN A 214 28.18 2.44 -15.84
CA ASN A 214 29.59 2.54 -15.46
C ASN A 214 30.47 1.45 -16.10
N LEU A 215 29.88 0.36 -16.60
CA LEU A 215 30.54 -0.64 -17.45
C LEU A 215 30.59 -0.25 -18.93
N ALA A 216 29.91 0.83 -19.33
CA ALA A 216 29.61 1.13 -20.74
C ALA A 216 29.95 2.57 -21.18
N THR A 217 31.14 3.10 -20.87
CA THR A 217 31.87 4.08 -21.73
C THR A 217 33.35 4.20 -21.29
N PRO A 218 34.29 4.68 -22.15
CA PRO A 218 35.61 4.08 -22.24
C PRO A 218 36.79 5.03 -21.93
N ALA A 219 38.00 4.46 -21.89
CA ALA A 219 39.24 5.23 -21.82
C ALA A 219 39.44 6.13 -23.08
N PRO A 220 39.98 7.35 -22.94
CA PRO A 220 40.07 8.30 -24.04
C PRO A 220 41.31 8.09 -24.91
N ALA A 221 41.12 8.11 -26.24
CA ALA A 221 42.17 8.37 -27.21
C ALA A 221 41.63 9.29 -28.31
N ALA A 222 42.40 10.31 -28.67
CA ALA A 222 41.94 11.41 -29.51
C ALA A 222 41.82 11.04 -31.00
N THR A 223 40.90 11.68 -31.73
CA THR A 223 41.19 12.70 -32.78
C THR A 223 39.91 13.00 -33.58
N SER A 224 39.57 14.28 -33.76
CA SER A 224 38.47 14.77 -34.63
C SER A 224 39.06 15.18 -36.00
N PRO A 225 38.36 15.02 -37.15
CA PRO A 225 37.32 15.96 -37.62
C PRO A 225 36.15 15.29 -38.41
N ALA A 226 35.10 15.97 -38.92
CA ALA A 226 34.32 17.16 -38.50
C ALA A 226 33.06 17.32 -39.41
N GLN A 227 32.02 18.03 -38.93
CA GLN A 227 30.83 18.52 -39.68
C GLN A 227 29.83 17.43 -40.16
N THR A 228 28.49 17.66 -40.24
CA THR A 228 27.77 18.88 -40.63
C THR A 228 26.39 19.07 -39.96
N THR A 229 26.14 20.28 -39.46
CA THR A 229 24.90 21.08 -39.31
C THR A 229 23.50 20.50 -39.60
N VAL A 230 22.58 20.56 -38.61
CA VAL A 230 21.25 21.25 -38.60
C VAL A 230 20.81 21.32 -37.11
N THR A 231 20.92 22.42 -36.34
CA THR A 231 20.24 23.74 -36.37
C THR A 231 18.96 23.83 -35.52
N GLN A 232 19.16 24.35 -34.28
CA GLN A 232 18.28 25.28 -33.52
C GLN A 232 16.96 24.74 -32.91
N LYS A 233 16.82 24.72 -31.57
CA LYS A 233 16.34 25.83 -30.66
C LYS A 233 14.96 25.40 -30.10
N TRP A 234 14.66 25.47 -28.80
CA TRP A 234 14.48 26.68 -27.99
C TRP A 234 14.75 26.45 -26.49
N LEU A 235 15.30 27.47 -25.81
CA LEU A 235 15.35 27.52 -24.35
C LEU A 235 13.96 27.89 -23.78
N GLY A 236 13.34 26.99 -23.03
CA GLY A 236 12.22 27.29 -22.15
C GLY A 236 12.68 27.67 -20.74
N LYS A 237 12.87 28.97 -20.47
CA LYS A 237 13.14 29.46 -19.09
C LYS A 237 11.84 29.42 -18.27
N HIS A 238 11.74 28.54 -17.27
CA HIS A 238 10.70 28.67 -16.24
C HIS A 238 11.23 29.38 -14.99
N LYS A 239 10.71 30.60 -14.77
CA LYS A 239 10.96 31.42 -13.58
C LYS A 239 10.28 30.81 -12.35
N TYR A 240 11.04 30.53 -11.31
CA TYR A 240 10.52 30.34 -9.96
C TYR A 240 10.02 31.72 -9.46
N ARG A 241 8.74 31.87 -9.09
CA ARG A 241 8.22 33.11 -8.51
C ARG A 241 8.16 32.99 -6.99
N GLN A 242 8.90 33.86 -6.31
CA GLN A 242 8.95 33.91 -4.85
C GLN A 242 7.63 34.39 -4.22
N LEU A 243 7.49 33.97 -2.96
CA LEU A 243 6.70 34.56 -1.88
C LEU A 243 6.37 36.05 -2.03
N ALA A 244 5.13 36.40 -1.73
CA ALA A 244 4.76 37.71 -1.18
C ALA A 244 4.06 37.47 0.17
N LYS A 245 4.61 38.05 1.23
CA LYS A 245 3.98 38.24 2.54
C LYS A 245 3.44 39.68 2.60
N GLU A 246 2.77 40.00 3.71
CA GLU A 246 2.19 41.32 4.06
C GLU A 246 0.83 41.62 3.39
N SER A 247 -0.14 42.27 4.06
CA SER A 247 -0.11 42.97 5.36
C SER A 247 -1.42 42.80 6.17
N LEU A 248 -1.37 43.16 7.46
CA LEU A 248 -2.54 43.41 8.32
C LEU A 248 -3.12 44.81 7.98
N LYS A 249 -4.41 45.13 8.14
CA LYS A 249 -5.13 45.41 9.42
C LYS A 249 -6.64 45.73 9.13
N PRO A 250 -7.49 46.02 10.15
CA PRO A 250 -8.93 45.76 10.08
C PRO A 250 -9.82 47.00 9.88
N SER A 251 -11.14 46.78 9.68
CA SER A 251 -12.17 47.78 10.01
C SER A 251 -13.48 47.13 10.49
N SER A 252 -14.17 47.81 11.40
CA SER A 252 -15.33 47.34 12.16
C SER A 252 -16.65 47.98 11.70
N LYS A 253 -17.78 47.24 11.76
CA LYS A 253 -18.96 47.56 12.62
C LYS A 253 -20.24 46.76 12.27
N ASN A 254 -20.87 46.23 13.32
CA ASN A 254 -22.32 46.26 13.62
C ASN A 254 -23.37 45.86 12.56
N LYS A 255 -24.14 44.79 12.78
CA LYS A 255 -25.42 44.79 13.56
C LYS A 255 -26.16 43.45 13.47
N ALA A 256 -26.89 43.15 14.54
CA ALA A 256 -27.69 41.95 14.78
C ALA A 256 -28.80 41.64 13.75
N SER A 257 -29.15 40.36 13.62
CA SER A 257 -30.55 39.92 13.67
C SER A 257 -30.66 38.43 13.97
N LEU A 258 -31.58 38.09 14.88
CA LEU A 258 -31.93 36.72 15.28
C LEU A 258 -32.78 36.05 14.20
N LYS A 259 -32.58 34.75 13.96
CA LYS A 259 -33.53 33.90 13.21
C LYS A 259 -33.79 32.59 13.98
N PRO A 260 -35.02 32.34 14.47
CA PRO A 260 -35.41 31.04 15.00
C PRO A 260 -35.70 30.03 13.85
N PRO A 261 -35.72 28.71 14.14
CA PRO A 261 -35.92 27.68 13.13
C PRO A 261 -37.37 27.54 12.65
N TRP A 262 -37.47 27.00 11.44
CA TRP A 262 -38.62 26.70 10.59
C TRP A 262 -39.91 26.18 11.24
N ARG A 263 -41.06 26.52 10.63
CA ARG A 263 -42.34 25.77 10.72
C ARG A 263 -42.69 25.15 9.35
N PRO A 264 -43.31 23.96 9.30
CA PRO A 264 -43.85 23.38 8.07
C PRO A 264 -45.24 23.98 7.70
N PRO A 265 -45.63 24.00 6.41
CA PRO A 265 -46.91 24.56 5.98
C PRO A 265 -48.06 23.54 5.99
N GLY A 266 -49.20 23.95 6.56
CA GLY A 266 -50.52 23.60 6.02
C GLY A 266 -51.15 22.25 6.41
N GLY A 267 -51.62 22.12 7.66
CA GLY A 267 -52.79 21.29 7.94
C GLY A 267 -54.09 22.09 7.68
N LYS A 268 -55.14 21.44 7.17
CA LYS A 268 -56.50 21.97 7.12
C LYS A 268 -57.48 20.97 7.73
N LEU A 269 -58.45 21.54 8.46
CA LEU A 269 -59.72 20.92 8.84
C LEU A 269 -60.61 20.75 7.60
#